data_AF-A0A2W6CDE1-F1
#
_entry.id   AF-A0A2W6CDE1-F1
#
_cell.length_a   1.000
_cell.length_b   1.000
_cell.length_c   1.000
_cell.angle_alpha   90.00
_cell.angle_beta   90.00
_cell.angle_gamma   90.00
#
_symmetry.space_group_name_H-M   'P 1'
#
loop_
_entity.id
_entity.type
_entity.pdbx_description
1 polymer ?
#
loop_
_entity_poly.entity_id
_entity_poly.type
_entity_poly.pdbx_seq_one_letter_code
_entity_poly.pdbx_strand_id
1 'polypeptide(L)'
;MLLAGAVPVLRRPDQLRRRRPGVRRCLLAVPGRAVHLPVRHRDRRVDPGGAAQGAHRTLLAAARPWRRTTVEALLELTTPSPSSHRFAARDVPAVHAAIAAPGALQRERRALYQLAAELLEHGDPPVLDLDVIDSPLTRHQIGDALAGHASLVCSTLVGISALADSGCAAHELRVASRPEANVLLAAALRNVGAGLDAQHAAVGPPALLTDVDGERFRSALAVLRDGVALARSVSPELIDDLLAHITLVGVIDPQRAGPLVSASPRSYPGLVLLRAPRSNIEVAEALVHEGAHQKLFDLAITHDLLTADSDRCPPFHPPWAPSRRRWPLEQTLAAYHAYACLARFGDDAGVTAGSRASNPESLLPVAADRSRILGHWLLDQGDHLGTDAHLLLDGLMGRRPSASRAAASRSGAIAADYVIDDPLEFRRYGSSDRVLVGRPSHPPQFYWVSDDAATALELLAHESVDDVARTFARRWRIPQFDATDRLSGLLSDLYVTGLLKIRGTAGVRP
;
A
#
# COMPACT_ATOMS: atom_id res chain seq x y z
N MET A 1 -14.35 -13.46 -6.63
CA MET A 1 -14.04 -12.16 -7.29
C MET A 1 -13.46 -11.22 -6.25
N LEU A 2 -12.29 -10.61 -6.48
CA LEU A 2 -11.57 -9.83 -5.46
C LEU A 2 -11.81 -8.33 -5.58
N LEU A 3 -12.03 -7.68 -4.43
CA LEU A 3 -12.28 -6.26 -4.31
C LEU A 3 -11.04 -5.54 -3.75
N ALA A 4 -10.15 -5.12 -4.64
CA ALA A 4 -9.40 -3.90 -4.39
C ALA A 4 -10.34 -2.73 -4.70
N GLY A 5 -10.99 -2.20 -3.66
CA GLY A 5 -11.92 -1.06 -3.79
C GLY A 5 -11.19 0.17 -4.33
N ALA A 6 -11.60 0.65 -5.51
CA ALA A 6 -11.21 1.94 -6.03
C ALA A 6 -12.33 2.93 -5.74
N VAL A 7 -12.02 4.00 -5.02
CA VAL A 7 -12.93 5.14 -4.84
C VAL A 7 -12.48 6.24 -5.82
N PRO A 8 -13.41 6.89 -6.54
CA PRO A 8 -13.07 7.97 -7.47
C PRO A 8 -12.45 9.17 -6.74
N VAL A 9 -11.32 9.67 -7.27
CA VAL A 9 -10.66 10.90 -6.82
C VAL A 9 -11.42 12.11 -7.37
N LEU A 10 -11.91 12.99 -6.48
CA LEU A 10 -12.48 14.28 -6.85
C LEU A 10 -11.37 15.30 -7.13
N ARG A 11 -11.45 15.98 -8.28
CA ARG A 11 -10.54 17.05 -8.73
C ARG A 11 -10.62 18.26 -7.80
N ARG A 12 -9.46 18.84 -7.44
CA ARG A 12 -9.32 20.27 -7.10
C ARG A 12 -8.91 21.07 -8.35
N PRO A 13 -9.30 22.36 -8.45
CA PRO A 13 -8.98 23.20 -9.60
C PRO A 13 -7.51 23.62 -9.64
N ASP A 14 -7.06 23.92 -10.85
CA ASP A 14 -5.70 24.12 -11.32
C ASP A 14 -4.80 25.02 -10.45
N GLN A 15 -3.59 24.51 -10.16
CA GLN A 15 -2.38 25.33 -10.14
C GLN A 15 -1.23 24.59 -10.84
N LEU A 16 -0.83 25.13 -11.99
CA LEU A 16 0.31 24.70 -12.79
C LEU A 16 1.62 25.17 -12.15
N ARG A 17 2.53 24.26 -11.78
CA ARG A 17 3.98 24.54 -11.76
C ARG A 17 4.81 23.25 -11.78
N ARG A 18 5.87 23.28 -12.59
CA ARG A 18 6.89 22.23 -12.76
C ARG A 18 7.90 22.26 -11.62
N ARG A 19 8.23 21.16 -10.90
CA ARG A 19 9.45 21.03 -10.04
C ARG A 19 9.87 19.56 -9.69
N ARG A 20 11.07 19.48 -9.06
CA ARG A 20 12.10 18.43 -8.91
C ARG A 20 11.93 17.50 -7.65
N PRO A 21 12.72 16.41 -7.48
CA PRO A 21 12.66 15.50 -6.32
C PRO A 21 13.64 15.86 -5.18
N GLY A 22 13.37 15.48 -3.92
CA GLY A 22 14.26 15.77 -2.78
C GLY A 22 13.81 15.37 -1.37
N VAL A 23 12.73 15.95 -0.84
CA VAL A 23 12.09 15.59 0.44
C VAL A 23 10.58 15.64 0.16
N ARG A 24 9.71 14.82 0.81
CA ARG A 24 8.27 14.80 0.46
C ARG A 24 7.31 14.56 1.63
N ARG A 25 6.14 15.18 1.47
CA ARG A 25 4.99 15.16 2.38
C ARG A 25 4.32 13.78 2.31
N CYS A 26 4.09 13.15 3.46
CA CYS A 26 3.14 12.03 3.56
C CYS A 26 1.74 12.57 3.25
N LEU A 27 1.31 12.39 2.00
CA LEU A 27 -0.09 12.52 1.65
C LEU A 27 -0.77 11.20 1.98
N LEU A 28 -1.42 11.13 3.15
CA LEU A 28 -2.48 10.16 3.36
C LEU A 28 -3.57 10.46 2.35
N ALA A 29 -3.54 9.78 1.21
CA ALA A 29 -4.64 9.83 0.25
C ALA A 29 -5.84 9.11 0.88
N VAL A 30 -6.81 9.89 1.32
CA VAL A 30 -8.07 9.41 1.91
C VAL A 30 -9.22 9.65 0.91
N PRO A 31 -10.20 8.73 0.79
CA PRO A 31 -11.19 8.75 -0.29
C PRO A 31 -12.23 9.87 -0.15
N GLY A 32 -12.64 10.46 -1.29
CA GLY A 32 -13.71 11.46 -1.37
C GLY A 32 -15.13 10.87 -1.41
N ARG A 33 -16.10 11.68 -0.96
CA ARG A 33 -17.54 11.35 -0.87
C ARG A 33 -18.25 11.40 -2.24
N ALA A 34 -19.25 10.54 -2.42
CA ALA A 34 -20.07 10.45 -3.63
C ALA A 34 -20.91 11.73 -3.86
N VAL A 35 -20.92 12.23 -5.10
CA VAL A 35 -21.85 13.27 -5.57
C VAL A 35 -23.09 12.57 -6.14
N HIS A 36 -24.25 12.80 -5.53
CA HIS A 36 -25.54 12.42 -6.10
C HIS A 36 -25.84 13.29 -7.34
N LEU A 37 -26.02 12.66 -8.49
CA LEU A 37 -26.70 13.26 -9.65
C LEU A 37 -28.11 12.66 -9.78
N PRO A 38 -29.13 13.46 -10.12
CA PRO A 38 -30.50 12.98 -10.18
C PRO A 38 -30.73 12.11 -11.42
N VAL A 39 -31.21 10.87 -11.20
CA VAL A 39 -31.71 10.02 -12.28
C VAL A 39 -33.11 10.49 -12.65
N ARG A 40 -33.26 11.03 -13.87
CA ARG A 40 -34.58 11.20 -14.50
C ARG A 40 -35.10 9.82 -14.91
N HIS A 41 -36.22 9.41 -14.34
CA HIS A 41 -37.03 8.31 -14.84
C HIS A 41 -37.52 8.63 -16.26
N ARG A 42 -37.26 7.72 -17.20
CA ARG A 42 -37.97 7.66 -18.48
C ARG A 42 -38.67 6.30 -18.54
N ASP A 43 -39.97 6.35 -18.35
CA ASP A 43 -40.87 5.24 -18.62
C ASP A 43 -40.81 4.87 -20.11
N ARG A 44 -40.56 3.60 -20.40
CA ARG A 44 -41.01 2.98 -21.63
C ARG A 44 -41.58 1.60 -21.34
N ARG A 45 -42.88 1.49 -21.59
CA ARG A 45 -43.67 0.26 -21.70
C ARG A 45 -43.04 -0.67 -22.76
N VAL A 46 -43.10 -1.97 -22.49
CA VAL A 46 -42.88 -3.03 -23.47
C VAL A 46 -44.21 -3.76 -23.64
N ASP A 47 -44.71 -3.80 -24.87
CA ASP A 47 -45.70 -4.79 -25.32
C ASP A 47 -44.98 -6.07 -25.79
N PRO A 48 -45.56 -7.26 -25.62
CA PRO A 48 -44.98 -8.51 -26.05
C PRO A 48 -45.54 -8.96 -27.41
N GLY A 49 -44.68 -9.49 -28.28
CA GLY A 49 -45.15 -10.27 -29.43
C GLY A 49 -44.09 -10.52 -30.49
N GLY A 50 -43.95 -11.78 -30.91
CA GLY A 50 -43.41 -12.12 -32.23
C GLY A 50 -42.30 -13.17 -32.24
N ALA A 51 -42.69 -14.42 -32.45
CA ALA A 51 -41.81 -15.52 -32.87
C ALA A 51 -41.34 -15.34 -34.32
N ALA A 52 -40.13 -15.80 -34.67
CA ALA A 52 -39.87 -16.53 -35.92
C ALA A 52 -38.44 -17.09 -36.00
N GLN A 53 -38.40 -18.30 -36.56
CA GLN A 53 -37.33 -19.18 -37.01
C GLN A 53 -36.21 -18.54 -37.85
N GLY A 54 -35.03 -19.20 -37.87
CA GLY A 54 -34.35 -19.46 -39.16
C GLY A 54 -32.82 -19.33 -39.21
N ALA A 55 -32.18 -20.48 -39.47
CA ALA A 55 -31.00 -20.69 -40.32
C ALA A 55 -29.56 -20.63 -39.74
N HIS A 56 -28.98 -21.84 -39.71
CA HIS A 56 -27.57 -22.20 -39.85
C HIS A 56 -26.76 -21.36 -40.86
N ARG A 57 -25.51 -21.02 -40.50
CA ARG A 57 -24.34 -21.34 -41.33
C ARG A 57 -23.00 -21.24 -40.59
N THR A 58 -22.21 -22.27 -40.86
CA THR A 58 -20.82 -22.63 -40.56
C THR A 58 -19.79 -21.52 -40.82
N LEU A 59 -18.72 -21.46 -40.03
CA LEU A 59 -17.35 -21.25 -40.52
C LEU A 59 -16.30 -21.79 -39.54
N LEU A 60 -15.60 -22.83 -40.00
CA LEU A 60 -14.39 -23.42 -39.46
C LEU A 60 -13.16 -22.71 -40.07
N ALA A 61 -12.03 -22.84 -39.34
CA ALA A 61 -10.64 -22.76 -39.79
C ALA A 61 -9.95 -21.39 -39.89
N ALA A 62 -8.95 -21.19 -39.02
CA ALA A 62 -7.54 -21.06 -39.42
C ALA A 62 -6.62 -21.07 -38.18
N ALA A 63 -6.21 -22.26 -37.76
CA ALA A 63 -5.03 -22.45 -36.92
C ALA A 63 -3.81 -22.63 -37.85
N ARG A 64 -2.70 -21.93 -37.60
CA ARG A 64 -1.40 -22.25 -38.17
C ARG A 64 -0.32 -22.35 -37.07
N PRO A 65 0.57 -23.35 -37.15
CA PRO A 65 1.54 -23.68 -36.12
C PRO A 65 2.87 -22.93 -36.29
N TRP A 66 3.49 -22.53 -35.19
CA TRP A 66 4.88 -22.11 -35.18
C TRP A 66 5.79 -23.35 -35.09
N ARG A 67 6.59 -23.56 -36.14
CA ARG A 67 7.60 -24.62 -36.22
C ARG A 67 8.85 -24.25 -35.43
N ARG A 68 9.41 -25.26 -34.76
CA ARG A 68 10.80 -25.34 -34.31
C ARG A 68 11.75 -25.45 -35.52
N THR A 69 12.86 -24.74 -35.48
CA THR A 69 14.15 -25.18 -36.05
C THR A 69 15.29 -24.68 -35.18
N THR A 70 16.10 -25.66 -34.78
CA THR A 70 17.37 -25.67 -34.02
C THR A 70 18.50 -24.97 -34.76
N VAL A 71 19.45 -24.34 -34.04
CA VAL A 71 20.91 -24.49 -34.28
C VAL A 71 21.65 -24.24 -32.96
N GLU A 72 22.43 -25.24 -32.55
CA GLU A 72 23.49 -25.23 -31.53
C GLU A 72 24.68 -24.37 -31.95
N ALA A 73 25.23 -23.56 -31.04
CA ALA A 73 26.67 -23.26 -31.00
C ALA A 73 27.03 -22.51 -29.71
N LEU A 74 28.20 -22.87 -29.16
CA LEU A 74 28.98 -22.24 -28.08
C LEU A 74 28.70 -22.70 -26.63
N LEU A 75 29.13 -23.94 -26.41
CA LEU A 75 29.85 -24.33 -25.19
C LEU A 75 31.18 -23.55 -25.13
N GLU A 76 31.29 -22.58 -24.23
CA GLU A 76 32.58 -22.14 -23.70
C GLU A 76 32.54 -22.15 -22.17
N LEU A 77 33.49 -22.90 -21.63
CA LEU A 77 33.78 -23.12 -20.22
C LEU A 77 34.19 -21.81 -19.56
N THR A 78 33.36 -21.31 -18.64
CA THR A 78 33.81 -20.34 -17.63
C THR A 78 33.50 -20.91 -16.25
N THR A 79 34.55 -21.13 -15.48
CA THR A 79 34.51 -21.45 -14.06
C THR A 79 33.67 -20.42 -13.30
N PRO A 80 32.75 -20.83 -12.40
CA PRO A 80 31.95 -19.88 -11.65
C PRO A 80 32.83 -19.14 -10.64
N SER A 81 33.00 -17.83 -10.85
CA SER A 81 33.52 -16.94 -9.82
C SER A 81 32.55 -16.95 -8.62
N PRO A 82 33.03 -17.13 -7.38
CA PRO A 82 32.18 -16.98 -6.22
C PRO A 82 31.84 -15.49 -6.01
N SER A 83 30.65 -15.24 -5.47
CA SER A 83 30.16 -13.96 -4.91
C SER A 83 29.84 -12.79 -5.84
N SER A 84 29.08 -13.02 -6.92
CA SER A 84 28.03 -12.07 -7.28
C SER A 84 26.71 -12.67 -6.84
N HIS A 85 26.05 -12.12 -5.81
CA HIS A 85 24.66 -12.42 -5.50
C HIS A 85 23.82 -12.03 -6.71
N ARG A 86 23.71 -12.94 -7.69
CA ARG A 86 22.65 -12.90 -8.68
C ARG A 86 21.40 -12.98 -7.84
N PHE A 87 20.68 -11.87 -7.71
CA PHE A 87 19.27 -11.89 -7.35
C PHE A 87 18.64 -12.98 -8.22
N ALA A 88 18.34 -14.13 -7.62
CA ALA A 88 17.52 -15.13 -8.28
C ALA A 88 16.24 -14.37 -8.62
N ALA A 89 15.86 -14.36 -9.91
CA ALA A 89 14.75 -13.55 -10.36
C ALA A 89 13.54 -13.77 -9.40
N ARG A 90 13.06 -12.67 -8.80
CA ARG A 90 11.89 -12.61 -7.90
C ARG A 90 12.07 -13.09 -6.46
N ASP A 91 13.18 -12.76 -5.81
CA ASP A 91 13.24 -12.82 -4.34
C ASP A 91 12.42 -11.66 -3.73
N VAL A 92 11.10 -11.89 -3.62
CA VAL A 92 10.14 -10.89 -3.12
C VAL A 92 10.50 -10.42 -1.69
N PRO A 93 10.79 -11.31 -0.71
CA PRO A 93 11.24 -10.89 0.61
C PRO A 93 12.49 -10.00 0.59
N ALA A 94 13.49 -10.33 -0.22
CA ALA A 94 14.70 -9.51 -0.31
C ALA A 94 14.41 -8.10 -0.87
N VAL A 95 13.55 -7.99 -1.89
CA VAL A 95 13.13 -6.69 -2.44
C VAL A 95 12.37 -5.87 -1.41
N HIS A 96 11.50 -6.50 -0.62
CA HIS A 96 10.81 -5.85 0.49
C HIS A 96 11.79 -5.34 1.54
N ALA A 97 12.71 -6.20 1.99
CA ALA A 97 13.69 -5.85 3.01
C ALA A 97 14.65 -4.73 2.56
N ALA A 98 14.92 -4.62 1.25
CA ALA A 98 15.72 -3.54 0.67
C ALA A 98 15.04 -2.16 0.75
N ILE A 99 13.70 -2.11 0.81
CA ILE A 99 12.95 -0.88 1.09
C ILE A 99 12.85 -0.70 2.61
N ALA A 100 12.18 -1.64 3.28
CA ALA A 100 12.07 -1.67 4.73
C ALA A 100 11.70 -3.08 5.21
N ALA A 101 12.48 -3.61 6.15
CA ALA A 101 12.13 -4.83 6.86
C ALA A 101 10.80 -4.66 7.63
N PRO A 102 10.00 -5.73 7.81
CA PRO A 102 8.67 -5.65 8.43
C PRO A 102 8.64 -4.92 9.78
N GLY A 103 9.58 -5.24 10.67
CA GLY A 103 9.66 -4.61 11.98
C GLY A 103 10.00 -3.12 11.94
N ALA A 104 10.78 -2.66 10.95
CA ALA A 104 11.04 -1.25 10.74
C ALA A 104 9.78 -0.53 10.27
N LEU A 105 9.09 -1.10 9.28
CA LEU A 105 7.87 -0.55 8.71
C LEU A 105 6.72 -0.47 9.73
N GLN A 106 6.56 -1.47 10.60
CA GLN A 106 5.62 -1.43 11.73
C GLN A 106 5.94 -0.30 12.72
N ARG A 107 7.22 -0.09 13.06
CA ARG A 107 7.62 0.99 13.97
C ARG A 107 7.34 2.36 13.35
N GLU A 108 7.69 2.55 12.08
CA GLU A 108 7.42 3.80 11.34
C GLU A 108 5.92 4.07 11.24
N ARG A 109 5.10 3.06 10.98
CA ARG A 109 3.63 3.19 10.99
C ARG A 109 3.11 3.63 12.36
N ARG A 110 3.54 2.97 13.44
CA ARG A 110 3.12 3.31 14.82
C ARG A 110 3.54 4.72 15.19
N ALA A 111 4.78 5.09 14.86
CA ALA A 111 5.30 6.44 14.99
C ALA A 111 4.41 7.49 14.31
N LEU A 112 4.01 7.23 13.07
CA LEU A 112 3.14 8.11 12.31
C LEU A 112 1.78 8.28 12.96
N TYR A 113 1.11 7.18 13.33
CA TYR A 113 -0.20 7.26 13.97
C TYR A 113 -0.15 7.88 15.37
N GLN A 114 0.91 7.65 16.14
CA GLN A 114 1.10 8.27 17.45
C GLN A 114 1.25 9.79 17.29
N LEU A 115 2.18 10.26 16.46
CA LEU A 115 2.35 11.70 16.23
C LEU A 115 1.09 12.32 15.61
N ALA A 116 0.36 11.59 14.78
CA ALA A 116 -0.90 12.08 14.23
C ALA A 116 -1.97 12.30 15.29
N ALA A 117 -2.13 11.36 16.23
CA ALA A 117 -3.04 11.52 17.36
C ALA A 117 -2.64 12.72 18.21
N GLU A 118 -1.34 12.87 18.50
CA GLU A 118 -0.79 14.00 19.26
C GLU A 118 -1.06 15.36 18.62
N LEU A 119 -0.91 15.47 17.29
CA LEU A 119 -1.14 16.73 16.57
C LEU A 119 -2.63 17.03 16.31
N LEU A 120 -3.50 16.02 16.33
CA LEU A 120 -4.94 16.20 16.15
C LEU A 120 -5.64 16.56 17.46
N GLU A 121 -5.24 15.97 18.58
CA GLU A 121 -5.84 16.21 19.89
C GLU A 121 -5.09 17.33 20.63
N HIS A 122 -5.74 18.48 20.81
CA HIS A 122 -5.12 19.63 21.45
C HIS A 122 -5.10 19.41 22.96
N GLY A 123 -3.93 19.15 23.55
CA GLY A 123 -3.81 18.91 24.98
C GLY A 123 -2.57 18.10 25.36
N ASP A 124 -2.72 17.24 26.36
CA ASP A 124 -1.74 16.21 26.76
C ASP A 124 -2.18 14.87 26.13
N PRO A 125 -1.84 14.63 24.85
CA PRO A 125 -2.32 13.45 24.13
C PRO A 125 -1.77 12.17 24.78
N PRO A 126 -2.62 11.14 24.97
CA PRO A 126 -2.16 9.90 25.57
C PRO A 126 -1.17 9.19 24.65
N VAL A 127 -0.17 8.54 25.25
CA VAL A 127 0.59 7.50 24.56
C VAL A 127 -0.36 6.33 24.29
N LEU A 128 -0.60 6.03 23.01
CA LEU A 128 -1.50 4.96 22.63
C LEU A 128 -0.84 3.60 22.87
N ASP A 129 -1.54 2.72 23.59
CA ASP A 129 -1.11 1.32 23.74
C ASP A 129 -1.06 0.60 22.39
N LEU A 130 -0.23 -0.45 22.30
CA LEU A 130 -0.10 -1.29 21.11
C LEU A 130 -1.45 -1.90 20.68
N ASP A 131 -2.31 -2.32 21.61
CA ASP A 131 -3.64 -2.83 21.28
C ASP A 131 -4.50 -1.78 20.55
N VAL A 132 -4.35 -0.52 20.93
CA VAL A 132 -5.11 0.62 20.38
C VAL A 132 -4.52 1.09 19.06
N ILE A 133 -3.22 1.39 19.00
CA ILE A 133 -2.59 1.97 17.81
C ILE A 133 -2.51 0.98 16.65
N ASP A 134 -2.45 -0.33 16.93
CA ASP A 134 -2.46 -1.33 15.87
C ASP A 134 -3.86 -1.71 15.39
N SER A 135 -4.92 -1.31 16.10
CA SER A 135 -6.30 -1.56 15.72
C SER A 135 -6.66 -0.91 14.38
N PRO A 136 -7.19 -1.68 13.40
CA PRO A 136 -7.65 -1.11 12.14
C PRO A 136 -8.76 -0.05 12.30
N LEU A 137 -9.57 -0.12 13.37
CA LEU A 137 -10.59 0.89 13.68
C LEU A 137 -9.95 2.21 14.12
N THR A 138 -9.00 2.15 15.05
CA THR A 138 -8.23 3.33 15.49
C THR A 138 -7.51 3.99 14.32
N ARG A 139 -6.80 3.21 13.52
CA ARG A 139 -6.07 3.72 12.34
C ARG A 139 -7.01 4.36 11.32
N HIS A 140 -8.20 3.78 11.13
CA HIS A 140 -9.26 4.40 10.32
C HIS A 140 -9.70 5.75 10.89
N GLN A 141 -10.01 5.83 12.18
CA GLN A 141 -10.45 7.06 12.84
C GLN A 141 -9.39 8.17 12.77
N ILE A 142 -8.13 7.85 13.02
CA ILE A 142 -7.01 8.80 12.86
C ILE A 142 -6.91 9.25 11.40
N GLY A 143 -6.96 8.31 10.44
CA GLY A 143 -6.93 8.63 9.02
C GLY A 143 -8.09 9.53 8.56
N ASP A 144 -9.30 9.28 9.05
CA ASP A 144 -10.49 10.08 8.73
C ASP A 144 -10.41 11.49 9.32
N ALA A 145 -9.84 11.63 10.52
CA ALA A 145 -9.56 12.93 11.13
C ALA A 145 -8.46 13.70 10.38
N LEU A 146 -7.39 13.03 9.94
CA LEU A 146 -6.35 13.62 9.09
C LEU A 146 -6.90 14.09 7.73
N ALA A 147 -7.94 13.42 7.22
CA ALA A 147 -8.66 13.86 6.03
C ALA A 147 -9.62 15.04 6.27
N GLY A 148 -9.84 15.43 7.53
CA GLY A 148 -10.78 16.48 7.91
C GLY A 148 -12.24 16.05 7.80
N HIS A 149 -12.52 14.74 7.79
CA HIS A 149 -13.88 14.21 7.73
C HIS A 149 -14.53 14.08 9.11
N ALA A 150 -13.71 13.93 10.16
CA ALA A 150 -14.15 13.80 11.55
C ALA A 150 -13.17 14.50 12.50
N SER A 151 -13.60 14.73 13.74
CA SER A 151 -12.70 15.10 14.83
C SER A 151 -12.22 13.84 15.55
N LEU A 152 -10.96 13.83 15.96
CA LEU A 152 -10.39 12.74 16.76
C LEU A 152 -10.65 12.97 18.25
N VAL A 153 -11.06 11.92 18.96
CA VAL A 153 -11.16 11.90 20.43
C VAL A 153 -10.48 10.62 20.91
N CYS A 154 -9.28 10.70 21.47
CA CYS A 154 -8.45 9.52 21.71
C CYS A 154 -9.06 8.56 22.73
N SER A 155 -9.84 9.07 23.69
CA SER A 155 -10.55 8.25 24.69
C SER A 155 -11.65 7.36 24.08
N THR A 156 -12.06 7.59 22.84
CA THR A 156 -13.05 6.77 22.12
C THR A 156 -12.43 5.71 21.20
N LEU A 157 -11.10 5.68 21.11
CA LEU A 157 -10.38 4.73 20.26
C LEU A 157 -10.57 3.31 20.79
N VAL A 158 -10.72 2.37 19.86
CA VAL A 158 -11.06 0.99 20.17
C VAL A 158 -9.91 0.07 19.79
N GLY A 159 -9.35 -0.62 20.80
CA GLY A 159 -8.27 -1.58 20.59
C GLY A 159 -8.71 -2.91 19.97
N ILE A 160 -7.74 -3.72 19.55
CA ILE A 160 -7.97 -5.04 18.92
C ILE A 160 -8.66 -5.98 19.90
N SER A 161 -8.33 -5.88 21.19
CA SER A 161 -8.92 -6.69 22.26
C SER A 161 -10.45 -6.52 22.38
N ALA A 162 -11.03 -5.42 21.89
CA ALA A 162 -12.48 -5.23 21.83
C ALA A 162 -13.14 -6.01 20.67
N LEU A 163 -12.36 -6.47 19.70
CA LEU A 163 -12.82 -7.19 18.50
C LEU A 163 -12.51 -8.69 18.55
N ALA A 164 -11.40 -9.07 19.20
CA ALA A 164 -10.87 -10.43 19.20
C ALA A 164 -10.59 -10.92 20.62
N ASP A 165 -10.98 -12.16 20.92
CA ASP A 165 -10.47 -12.85 22.11
C ASP A 165 -9.00 -13.24 21.90
N SER A 166 -8.22 -13.13 22.98
CA SER A 166 -6.86 -13.61 23.05
C SER A 166 -6.69 -15.09 22.64
N GLY A 167 -7.68 -15.95 22.94
CA GLY A 167 -7.68 -17.38 22.59
C GLY A 167 -8.09 -17.67 21.14
N CYS A 168 -8.65 -16.69 20.44
CA CYS A 168 -9.13 -16.80 19.06
C CYS A 168 -8.08 -16.27 18.08
N ALA A 169 -6.87 -16.82 18.15
CA ALA A 169 -5.79 -16.54 17.23
C ALA A 169 -5.52 -17.71 16.27
N ALA A 170 -5.12 -17.38 15.04
CA ALA A 170 -4.53 -18.30 14.09
C ALA A 170 -3.01 -18.07 14.06
N HIS A 171 -2.29 -18.77 14.94
CA HIS A 171 -0.93 -18.41 15.33
C HIS A 171 -0.88 -17.00 15.94
N GLU A 172 -0.18 -16.07 15.29
CA GLU A 172 -0.03 -14.69 15.76
C GLU A 172 -1.15 -13.76 15.22
N LEU A 173 -1.95 -14.24 14.25
CA LEU A 173 -3.04 -13.45 13.67
C LEU A 173 -4.27 -13.47 14.58
N ARG A 174 -4.71 -12.29 15.00
CA ARG A 174 -5.96 -12.13 15.74
C ARG A 174 -7.15 -12.31 14.81
N VAL A 175 -8.17 -13.03 15.26
CA VAL A 175 -9.42 -13.23 14.52
C VAL A 175 -10.55 -12.52 15.26
N ALA A 176 -11.34 -11.72 14.54
CA ALA A 176 -12.50 -11.03 15.09
C ALA A 176 -13.53 -12.06 15.58
N SER A 177 -13.54 -12.34 16.88
CA SER A 177 -14.34 -13.40 17.50
C SER A 177 -15.41 -12.87 18.44
N ARG A 178 -15.30 -11.61 18.89
CA ARG A 178 -16.25 -11.06 19.86
C ARG A 178 -17.61 -10.72 19.22
N PRO A 179 -18.74 -10.89 19.93
CA PRO A 179 -20.06 -10.56 19.42
C PRO A 179 -20.18 -9.12 18.88
N GLU A 180 -19.50 -8.18 19.53
CA GLU A 180 -19.53 -6.75 19.22
C GLU A 180 -18.80 -6.41 17.91
N ALA A 181 -17.97 -7.32 17.37
CA ALA A 181 -17.15 -7.06 16.18
C ALA A 181 -17.99 -6.66 14.97
N ASN A 182 -19.18 -7.26 14.78
CA ASN A 182 -20.10 -6.89 13.69
C ASN A 182 -20.60 -5.44 13.80
N VAL A 183 -20.81 -4.95 15.03
CA VAL A 183 -21.27 -3.57 15.28
C VAL A 183 -20.12 -2.60 15.07
N LEU A 184 -18.97 -2.88 15.67
CA LEU A 184 -17.79 -2.02 15.63
C LEU A 184 -17.20 -1.92 14.20
N LEU A 185 -17.20 -3.01 13.43
CA LEU A 185 -16.72 -3.06 12.05
C LEU A 185 -17.82 -2.80 11.01
N ALA A 186 -19.04 -2.41 11.42
CA ALA A 186 -20.17 -2.25 10.50
C ALA A 186 -19.88 -1.28 9.34
N ALA A 187 -19.14 -0.20 9.59
CA ALA A 187 -18.74 0.74 8.54
C ALA A 187 -17.78 0.11 7.51
N ALA A 188 -16.79 -0.66 7.98
CA ALA A 188 -15.88 -1.41 7.11
C ALA A 188 -16.63 -2.43 6.25
N LEU A 189 -17.54 -3.20 6.85
CA LEU A 189 -18.36 -4.20 6.16
C LEU A 189 -19.28 -3.56 5.12
N ARG A 190 -19.89 -2.40 5.43
CA ARG A 190 -20.69 -1.63 4.45
C ARG A 190 -19.84 -1.11 3.30
N ASN A 191 -18.63 -0.62 3.56
CA ASN A 191 -17.74 -0.15 2.49
C ASN A 191 -17.38 -1.28 1.52
N VAL A 192 -17.12 -2.49 2.04
CA VAL A 192 -16.90 -3.68 1.20
C VAL A 192 -18.18 -4.07 0.46
N GLY A 193 -19.32 -4.10 1.16
CA GLY A 193 -20.64 -4.39 0.58
C GLY A 193 -21.00 -3.46 -0.58
N ALA A 194 -20.80 -2.15 -0.44
CA ALA A 194 -21.06 -1.18 -1.50
C ALA A 194 -20.21 -1.44 -2.76
N GLY A 195 -18.98 -1.95 -2.58
CA GLY A 195 -18.12 -2.38 -3.68
C GLY A 195 -18.65 -3.61 -4.41
N LEU A 196 -19.34 -4.52 -3.70
CA LEU A 196 -20.02 -5.70 -4.28
C LEU A 196 -21.34 -5.31 -4.95
N ASP A 197 -22.10 -4.39 -4.37
CA ASP A 197 -23.38 -3.92 -4.91
C ASP A 197 -23.21 -3.22 -6.26
N ALA A 198 -22.13 -2.42 -6.42
CA ALA A 198 -21.74 -1.85 -7.70
C ALA A 198 -21.46 -2.92 -8.79
N GLN A 199 -21.28 -4.17 -8.38
CA GLN A 199 -21.08 -5.34 -9.25
C GLN A 199 -22.36 -6.19 -9.39
N HIS A 200 -23.52 -5.67 -8.99
CA HIS A 200 -24.85 -6.28 -9.08
C HIS A 200 -25.03 -7.58 -8.28
N ALA A 201 -24.41 -7.68 -7.11
CA ALA A 201 -24.39 -8.90 -6.30
C ALA A 201 -25.09 -8.77 -4.93
N ALA A 202 -26.28 -8.17 -4.90
CA ALA A 202 -26.97 -7.79 -3.65
C ALA A 202 -27.50 -9.00 -2.86
N VAL A 203 -26.86 -9.30 -1.72
CA VAL A 203 -27.36 -10.24 -0.68
C VAL A 203 -27.47 -9.55 0.71
N GLY A 204 -27.36 -8.21 0.73
CA GLY A 204 -27.25 -7.41 1.95
C GLY A 204 -25.80 -7.21 2.38
N PRO A 205 -25.54 -6.44 3.46
CA PRO A 205 -24.19 -6.18 3.92
C PRO A 205 -23.51 -7.48 4.42
N PRO A 206 -22.20 -7.66 4.15
CA PRO A 206 -21.42 -8.75 4.73
C PRO A 206 -21.52 -8.75 6.27
N ALA A 207 -21.53 -9.93 6.87
CA ALA A 207 -21.52 -10.13 8.31
C ALA A 207 -20.41 -11.09 8.72
N LEU A 208 -19.76 -10.84 9.85
CA LEU A 208 -18.71 -11.69 10.41
C LEU A 208 -19.33 -12.89 11.13
N LEU A 209 -18.70 -14.05 11.00
CA LEU A 209 -18.83 -15.17 11.93
C LEU A 209 -18.03 -14.83 13.19
N THR A 210 -18.65 -14.97 14.36
CA THR A 210 -18.04 -14.72 15.68
C THR A 210 -18.34 -15.88 16.63
N ASP A 211 -17.91 -15.78 17.89
CA ASP A 211 -18.12 -16.84 18.89
C ASP A 211 -19.61 -17.19 19.10
N VAL A 212 -20.52 -16.25 18.82
CA VAL A 212 -21.98 -16.49 18.89
C VAL A 212 -22.46 -17.48 17.84
N ASP A 213 -21.72 -17.66 16.74
CA ASP A 213 -22.03 -18.61 15.67
C ASP A 213 -21.56 -20.05 15.97
N GLY A 214 -20.92 -20.27 17.12
CA GLY A 214 -20.56 -21.59 17.65
C GLY A 214 -19.68 -22.42 16.71
N GLU A 215 -20.14 -23.61 16.34
CA GLU A 215 -19.37 -24.57 15.52
C GLU A 215 -18.99 -24.02 14.14
N ARG A 216 -19.80 -23.13 13.56
CA ARG A 216 -19.48 -22.52 12.25
C ARG A 216 -18.22 -21.67 12.34
N PHE A 217 -18.13 -20.84 13.38
CA PHE A 217 -16.95 -20.02 13.64
C PHE A 217 -15.74 -20.89 14.01
N ARG A 218 -15.89 -21.87 14.92
CA ARG A 218 -14.81 -22.79 15.30
C ARG A 218 -14.23 -23.55 14.11
N SER A 219 -15.09 -24.04 13.22
CA SER A 219 -14.66 -24.74 12.00
C SER A 219 -13.89 -23.82 11.05
N ALA A 220 -14.38 -22.60 10.83
CA ALA A 220 -13.69 -21.63 9.99
C ALA A 220 -12.34 -21.21 10.58
N LEU A 221 -12.26 -21.05 11.91
CA LEU A 221 -11.02 -20.75 12.63
C LEU A 221 -10.00 -21.89 12.51
N ALA A 222 -10.43 -23.15 12.54
CA ALA A 222 -9.56 -24.30 12.32
C ALA A 222 -8.96 -24.30 10.89
N VAL A 223 -9.78 -24.08 9.86
CA VAL A 223 -9.30 -23.98 8.47
C VAL A 223 -8.34 -22.78 8.30
N LEU A 224 -8.62 -21.66 8.97
CA LEU A 224 -7.73 -20.49 8.97
C LEU A 224 -6.37 -20.83 9.60
N ARG A 225 -6.35 -21.51 10.75
CA ARG A 225 -5.11 -21.98 11.41
C ARG A 225 -4.29 -22.87 10.49
N ASP A 226 -4.92 -23.89 9.92
CA ASP A 226 -4.24 -24.84 9.03
C ASP A 226 -3.77 -24.16 7.73
N GLY A 227 -4.50 -23.17 7.25
CA GLY A 227 -4.11 -22.34 6.12
C GLY A 227 -2.88 -21.46 6.38
N VAL A 228 -2.80 -20.83 7.56
CA VAL A 228 -1.60 -20.08 7.98
C VAL A 228 -0.39 -21.00 8.11
N ALA A 229 -0.58 -22.18 8.73
CA ALA A 229 0.48 -23.19 8.84
C ALA A 229 0.96 -23.67 7.46
N LEU A 230 0.02 -23.94 6.54
CA LEU A 230 0.35 -24.30 5.16
C LEU A 230 1.16 -23.19 4.48
N ALA A 231 0.71 -21.94 4.57
CA ALA A 231 1.38 -20.81 3.95
C ALA A 231 2.85 -20.71 4.41
N ARG A 232 3.08 -20.74 5.72
CA ARG A 232 4.43 -20.71 6.31
C ARG A 232 5.28 -21.90 5.89
N SER A 233 4.71 -23.09 5.76
CA SER A 233 5.45 -24.26 5.28
C SER A 233 5.89 -24.15 3.82
N VAL A 234 5.16 -23.39 3.00
CA VAL A 234 5.42 -23.23 1.57
C VAL A 234 6.43 -22.12 1.29
N SER A 235 6.25 -20.95 1.90
CA SER A 235 7.08 -19.77 1.62
C SER A 235 7.30 -18.97 2.92
N PRO A 236 8.07 -19.48 3.90
CA PRO A 236 8.12 -18.95 5.25
C PRO A 236 8.48 -17.46 5.29
N GLU A 237 9.54 -17.07 4.58
CA GLU A 237 10.03 -15.69 4.56
C GLU A 237 9.01 -14.72 3.96
N LEU A 238 8.35 -15.09 2.85
CA LEU A 238 7.30 -14.27 2.26
C LEU A 238 6.09 -14.14 3.19
N ILE A 239 5.68 -15.24 3.83
CA ILE A 239 4.51 -15.22 4.69
C ILE A 239 4.78 -14.43 5.96
N ASP A 240 5.92 -14.61 6.62
CA ASP A 240 6.24 -13.82 7.81
C ASP A 240 6.42 -12.34 7.48
N ASP A 241 6.96 -12.03 6.30
CA ASP A 241 7.03 -10.65 5.79
C ASP A 241 5.65 -10.01 5.58
N LEU A 242 4.69 -10.74 5.00
CA LEU A 242 3.34 -10.22 4.73
C LEU A 242 2.43 -10.20 5.96
N LEU A 243 2.46 -11.26 6.80
CA LEU A 243 1.59 -11.38 7.97
C LEU A 243 1.89 -10.32 9.04
N ALA A 244 3.12 -9.80 9.09
CA ALA A 244 3.47 -8.67 9.95
C ALA A 244 2.61 -7.41 9.70
N HIS A 245 1.98 -7.30 8.53
CA HIS A 245 1.14 -6.16 8.17
C HIS A 245 -0.36 -6.42 8.40
N ILE A 246 -0.74 -7.63 8.81
CA ILE A 246 -2.12 -7.99 9.13
C ILE A 246 -2.29 -7.98 10.65
N THR A 247 -3.13 -7.07 11.15
CA THR A 247 -3.44 -7.01 12.59
C THR A 247 -4.65 -7.89 12.93
N LEU A 248 -5.67 -7.88 12.07
CA LEU A 248 -6.97 -8.49 12.36
C LEU A 248 -7.53 -9.17 11.13
N VAL A 249 -8.00 -10.41 11.31
CA VAL A 249 -8.74 -11.17 10.29
C VAL A 249 -10.21 -11.28 10.71
N GLY A 250 -11.14 -10.89 9.83
CA GLY A 250 -12.56 -11.16 9.97
C GLY A 250 -13.00 -12.26 9.02
N VAL A 251 -13.70 -13.27 9.54
CA VAL A 251 -14.29 -14.33 8.71
C VAL A 251 -15.74 -13.97 8.42
N ILE A 252 -16.11 -13.81 7.15
CA ILE A 252 -17.45 -13.42 6.71
C ILE A 252 -18.31 -14.67 6.50
N ASP A 253 -19.57 -14.61 6.97
CA ASP A 253 -20.58 -15.63 6.71
C ASP A 253 -20.73 -15.84 5.19
N PRO A 254 -20.53 -17.06 4.67
CA PRO A 254 -20.62 -17.34 3.24
C PRO A 254 -22.00 -17.01 2.64
N GLN A 255 -23.07 -17.01 3.44
CA GLN A 255 -24.42 -16.62 3.02
C GLN A 255 -24.57 -15.10 2.82
N ARG A 256 -23.71 -14.30 3.46
CA ARG A 256 -23.71 -12.83 3.41
C ARG A 256 -22.55 -12.27 2.58
N ALA A 257 -21.60 -13.11 2.17
CA ALA A 257 -20.41 -12.67 1.44
C ALA A 257 -20.67 -12.33 -0.04
N GLY A 258 -21.74 -12.85 -0.65
CA GLY A 258 -21.93 -12.75 -2.10
C GLY A 258 -20.73 -13.35 -2.87
N PRO A 259 -20.21 -12.69 -3.91
CA PRO A 259 -19.08 -13.17 -4.72
C PRO A 259 -17.70 -12.82 -4.13
N LEU A 260 -17.68 -12.21 -2.94
CA LEU A 260 -16.46 -11.88 -2.22
C LEU A 260 -15.70 -13.16 -1.87
N VAL A 261 -14.40 -13.18 -2.16
CA VAL A 261 -13.48 -14.23 -1.67
C VAL A 261 -12.66 -13.67 -0.53
N SER A 262 -11.99 -12.54 -0.76
CA SER A 262 -11.30 -11.76 0.26
C SER A 262 -11.31 -10.27 -0.05
N ALA A 263 -11.03 -9.44 0.96
CA ALA A 263 -10.82 -8.00 0.83
C ALA A 263 -9.91 -7.44 1.94
N SER A 264 -9.13 -6.43 1.57
CA SER A 264 -8.37 -5.56 2.48
C SER A 264 -8.79 -4.11 2.25
N PRO A 265 -9.81 -3.59 2.97
CA PRO A 265 -10.26 -2.23 2.76
C PRO A 265 -9.18 -1.24 3.16
N ARG A 266 -8.67 -0.45 2.19
CA ARG A 266 -7.62 0.56 2.39
C ARG A 266 -7.89 1.51 3.56
N SER A 267 -9.15 1.87 3.79
CA SER A 267 -9.54 2.78 4.88
C SER A 267 -9.38 2.17 6.27
N TYR A 268 -9.15 0.87 6.39
CA TYR A 268 -8.91 0.14 7.64
C TYR A 268 -7.59 -0.66 7.55
N PRO A 269 -6.42 0.01 7.58
CA PRO A 269 -5.13 -0.65 7.46
C PRO A 269 -4.92 -1.71 8.56
N GLY A 270 -4.48 -2.89 8.16
CA GLY A 270 -4.31 -4.08 9.00
C GLY A 270 -5.53 -5.01 9.07
N LEU A 271 -6.67 -4.66 8.45
CA LEU A 271 -7.86 -5.52 8.39
C LEU A 271 -7.86 -6.39 7.13
N VAL A 272 -7.99 -7.70 7.30
CA VAL A 272 -8.27 -8.65 6.22
C VAL A 272 -9.62 -9.30 6.47
N LEU A 273 -10.47 -9.32 5.44
CA LEU A 273 -11.77 -9.95 5.47
C LEU A 273 -11.77 -11.13 4.51
N LEU A 274 -12.10 -12.32 5.02
CA LEU A 274 -12.14 -13.56 4.26
C LEU A 274 -13.56 -14.09 4.26
N ARG A 275 -14.12 -14.44 3.10
CA ARG A 275 -15.28 -15.34 3.10
C ARG A 275 -14.86 -16.64 3.80
N ALA A 276 -15.73 -17.22 4.64
CA ALA A 276 -15.46 -18.48 5.32
C ALA A 276 -14.78 -19.50 4.38
N PRO A 277 -13.50 -19.82 4.62
CA PRO A 277 -12.69 -20.57 3.67
C PRO A 277 -13.13 -22.04 3.64
N ARG A 278 -12.98 -22.67 2.47
CA ARG A 278 -13.31 -24.10 2.29
C ARG A 278 -12.08 -24.99 2.32
N SER A 279 -10.88 -24.41 2.20
CA SER A 279 -9.63 -25.15 2.19
C SER A 279 -8.46 -24.29 2.68
N ASN A 280 -7.39 -24.97 3.09
CA ASN A 280 -6.18 -24.34 3.61
C ASN A 280 -5.46 -23.53 2.52
N ILE A 281 -5.51 -23.99 1.26
CA ILE A 281 -4.88 -23.28 0.13
C ILE A 281 -5.63 -21.97 -0.22
N GLU A 282 -6.95 -21.94 -0.06
CA GLU A 282 -7.75 -20.71 -0.21
C GLU A 282 -7.34 -19.66 0.82
N VAL A 283 -7.14 -20.08 2.07
CA VAL A 283 -6.64 -19.19 3.14
C VAL A 283 -5.25 -18.68 2.80
N ALA A 284 -4.32 -19.57 2.44
CA ALA A 284 -2.95 -19.19 2.13
C ALA A 284 -2.89 -18.20 0.95
N GLU A 285 -3.62 -18.47 -0.13
CA GLU A 285 -3.74 -17.57 -1.27
C GLU A 285 -4.31 -16.20 -0.87
N ALA A 286 -5.41 -16.19 -0.12
CA ALA A 286 -6.04 -14.94 0.31
C ALA A 286 -5.13 -14.13 1.24
N LEU A 287 -4.41 -14.77 2.16
CA LEU A 287 -3.46 -14.08 3.05
C LEU A 287 -2.26 -13.51 2.29
N VAL A 288 -1.74 -14.22 1.26
CA VAL A 288 -0.69 -13.66 0.39
C VAL A 288 -1.22 -12.45 -0.37
N HIS A 289 -2.42 -12.55 -0.95
CA HIS A 289 -3.03 -11.46 -1.71
C HIS A 289 -3.27 -10.23 -0.84
N GLU A 290 -4.06 -10.39 0.23
CA GLU A 290 -4.47 -9.28 1.07
C GLU A 290 -3.32 -8.77 1.95
N GLY A 291 -2.41 -9.65 2.38
CA GLY A 291 -1.18 -9.27 3.09
C GLY A 291 -0.25 -8.42 2.22
N ALA A 292 -0.16 -8.71 0.92
CA ALA A 292 0.58 -7.85 -0.01
C ALA A 292 0.00 -6.44 -0.07
N HIS A 293 -1.33 -6.30 -0.19
CA HIS A 293 -1.98 -4.98 -0.13
C HIS A 293 -1.70 -4.27 1.19
N GLN A 294 -1.81 -4.97 2.33
CA GLN A 294 -1.55 -4.36 3.64
C GLN A 294 -0.12 -3.86 3.78
N LYS A 295 0.87 -4.65 3.33
CA LYS A 295 2.26 -4.21 3.28
C LYS A 295 2.42 -2.97 2.39
N LEU A 296 1.79 -2.97 1.21
CA LEU A 296 1.88 -1.82 0.32
C LEU A 296 1.19 -0.58 0.90
N PHE A 297 0.10 -0.72 1.66
CA PHE A 297 -0.51 0.39 2.37
C PHE A 297 0.43 0.99 3.41
N ASP A 298 1.15 0.15 4.16
CA ASP A 298 2.16 0.61 5.10
C ASP A 298 3.31 1.32 4.38
N LEU A 299 3.80 0.77 3.26
CA LEU A 299 4.79 1.44 2.41
C LEU A 299 4.24 2.78 1.87
N ALA A 300 3.00 2.84 1.42
CA ALA A 300 2.42 4.06 0.85
C ALA A 300 2.33 5.23 1.85
N ILE A 301 2.22 4.94 3.15
CA ILE A 301 2.17 5.97 4.20
C ILE A 301 3.55 6.31 4.78
N THR A 302 4.57 5.47 4.55
CA THR A 302 5.93 5.64 5.12
C THR A 302 7.02 5.87 4.08
N HIS A 303 6.80 5.58 2.81
CA HIS A 303 7.80 5.53 1.74
C HIS A 303 7.30 6.23 0.46
N ASP A 304 8.25 6.58 -0.43
CA ASP A 304 8.00 7.34 -1.66
C ASP A 304 7.57 6.40 -2.80
N LEU A 305 6.29 6.01 -2.80
CA LEU A 305 5.74 5.16 -3.86
C LEU A 305 5.21 5.96 -5.06
N LEU A 306 4.64 7.14 -4.83
CA LEU A 306 3.96 7.94 -5.85
C LEU A 306 4.46 9.37 -5.83
N THR A 307 4.64 9.95 -7.02
CA THR A 307 4.99 11.37 -7.14
C THR A 307 3.78 12.29 -6.95
N ALA A 308 4.05 13.59 -6.82
CA ALA A 308 3.02 14.62 -6.79
C ALA A 308 2.17 14.71 -8.08
N ASP A 309 2.68 14.23 -9.22
CA ASP A 309 1.97 14.20 -10.51
C ASP A 309 1.30 12.83 -10.78
N SER A 310 1.24 11.95 -9.79
CA SER A 310 0.67 10.60 -9.93
C SER A 310 -0.81 10.58 -10.32
N ASP A 311 -1.57 11.61 -9.95
CA ASP A 311 -2.99 11.80 -10.29
C ASP A 311 -3.22 12.15 -11.78
N ARG A 312 -2.18 12.64 -12.47
CA ARG A 312 -2.17 12.92 -13.91
C ARG A 312 -1.84 11.71 -14.76
N CYS A 313 -1.41 10.61 -14.15
CA CYS A 313 -1.12 9.38 -14.86
C CYS A 313 -2.39 8.85 -15.56
N PRO A 314 -2.33 8.48 -16.85
CA PRO A 314 -3.42 7.79 -17.51
C PRO A 314 -3.82 6.52 -16.74
N PRO A 315 -5.11 6.17 -16.64
CA PRO A 315 -5.50 4.95 -15.94
C PRO A 315 -5.16 3.70 -16.76
N PHE A 316 -4.84 2.61 -16.06
CA PHE A 316 -4.65 1.29 -16.66
C PHE A 316 -5.99 0.62 -16.98
N HIS A 317 -6.01 -0.14 -18.06
CA HIS A 317 -7.16 -0.93 -18.52
C HIS A 317 -6.81 -2.42 -18.48
N PRO A 318 -7.25 -3.15 -17.44
CA PRO A 318 -6.90 -4.56 -17.30
C PRO A 318 -7.59 -5.39 -18.38
N PRO A 319 -6.86 -6.18 -19.18
CA PRO A 319 -7.46 -6.98 -20.25
C PRO A 319 -8.38 -8.09 -19.72
N TRP A 320 -8.25 -8.46 -18.45
CA TRP A 320 -9.10 -9.44 -17.76
C TRP A 320 -10.27 -8.81 -16.99
N ALA A 321 -10.39 -7.49 -16.95
CA ALA A 321 -11.50 -6.80 -16.30
C ALA A 321 -12.59 -6.44 -17.34
N PRO A 322 -13.85 -6.24 -16.90
CA PRO A 322 -14.89 -5.72 -17.79
C PRO A 322 -14.44 -4.41 -18.46
N SER A 323 -14.81 -4.21 -19.73
CA SER A 323 -14.26 -3.17 -20.64
C SER A 323 -14.34 -1.72 -20.13
N ARG A 324 -15.14 -1.44 -19.11
CA ARG A 324 -15.29 -0.11 -18.50
C ARG A 324 -14.43 0.13 -17.28
N ARG A 325 -13.79 -0.90 -16.72
CA ARG A 325 -13.02 -0.75 -15.48
C ARG A 325 -11.66 -0.13 -15.78
N ARG A 326 -11.38 0.99 -15.12
CA ARG A 326 -10.15 1.77 -15.23
C ARG A 326 -9.50 1.79 -13.85
N TRP A 327 -8.21 1.51 -13.78
CA TRP A 327 -7.46 1.53 -12.52
C TRP A 327 -6.55 2.76 -12.51
N PRO A 328 -6.62 3.61 -11.47
CA PRO A 328 -5.59 4.63 -11.27
C PRO A 328 -4.21 3.98 -11.06
N LEU A 329 -3.14 4.78 -11.19
CA LEU A 329 -1.76 4.32 -11.05
C LEU A 329 -1.55 3.54 -9.74
N GLU A 330 -2.01 4.09 -8.63
CA GLU A 330 -1.89 3.47 -7.31
C GLU A 330 -2.54 2.08 -7.24
N GLN A 331 -3.76 1.93 -7.75
CA GLN A 331 -4.44 0.63 -7.78
C GLN A 331 -3.68 -0.36 -8.68
N THR A 332 -3.07 0.14 -9.75
CA THR A 332 -2.29 -0.69 -10.67
C THR A 332 -1.00 -1.16 -10.02
N LEU A 333 -0.33 -0.31 -9.25
CA LEU A 333 0.83 -0.66 -8.42
C LEU A 333 0.46 -1.68 -7.34
N ALA A 334 -0.67 -1.51 -6.66
CA ALA A 334 -1.20 -2.46 -5.68
C ALA A 334 -1.51 -3.82 -6.29
N ALA A 335 -2.20 -3.84 -7.43
CA ALA A 335 -2.46 -5.08 -8.15
C ALA A 335 -1.17 -5.76 -8.60
N TYR A 336 -0.19 -5.01 -9.12
CA TYR A 336 1.10 -5.54 -9.54
C TYR A 336 1.81 -6.25 -8.40
N HIS A 337 1.93 -5.57 -7.25
CA HIS A 337 2.57 -6.10 -6.05
C HIS A 337 1.90 -7.38 -5.55
N ALA A 338 0.57 -7.37 -5.40
CA ALA A 338 -0.18 -8.56 -4.98
C ALA A 338 -0.01 -9.74 -5.95
N TYR A 339 -0.06 -9.50 -7.27
CA TYR A 339 0.16 -10.57 -8.25
C TYR A 339 1.61 -11.07 -8.28
N ALA A 340 2.60 -10.21 -8.00
CA ALA A 340 4.00 -10.65 -7.88
C ALA A 340 4.19 -11.59 -6.68
N CYS A 341 3.63 -11.22 -5.52
CA CYS A 341 3.62 -12.07 -4.33
C CYS A 341 2.89 -13.41 -4.57
N LEU A 342 1.72 -13.37 -5.21
CA LEU A 342 0.96 -14.58 -5.57
C LEU A 342 1.69 -15.46 -6.57
N ALA A 343 2.37 -14.89 -7.56
CA ALA A 343 3.15 -15.65 -8.51
C ALA A 343 4.29 -16.40 -7.81
N ARG A 344 5.01 -15.71 -6.91
CA ARG A 344 6.06 -16.33 -6.10
C ARG A 344 5.51 -17.47 -5.23
N PHE A 345 4.42 -17.20 -4.50
CA PHE A 345 3.79 -18.22 -3.66
C PHE A 345 3.25 -19.41 -4.48
N GLY A 346 2.64 -19.16 -5.65
CA GLY A 346 2.12 -20.20 -6.53
C GLY A 346 3.20 -21.12 -7.10
N ASP A 347 4.37 -20.56 -7.40
CA ASP A 347 5.57 -21.31 -7.80
C ASP A 347 6.07 -22.18 -6.63
N ASP A 348 6.26 -21.59 -5.44
CA ASP A 348 6.70 -22.30 -4.22
C ASP A 348 5.72 -23.41 -3.80
N ALA A 349 4.41 -23.17 -3.97
CA ALA A 349 3.35 -24.13 -3.64
C ALA A 349 3.23 -25.29 -4.64
N GLY A 350 3.93 -25.21 -5.79
CA GLY A 350 3.82 -26.16 -6.89
C GLY A 350 2.49 -26.08 -7.66
N VAL A 351 1.73 -24.99 -7.52
CA VAL A 351 0.48 -24.79 -8.26
C VAL A 351 0.77 -24.47 -9.72
N THR A 352 1.76 -23.61 -9.99
CA THR A 352 2.18 -23.28 -11.37
C THR A 352 2.71 -24.51 -12.13
N ALA A 353 3.38 -25.42 -11.42
CA ALA A 353 3.88 -26.67 -11.97
C ALA A 353 2.80 -27.77 -12.10
N GLY A 354 1.58 -27.52 -11.61
CA GLY A 354 0.48 -28.49 -11.59
C GLY A 354 0.65 -29.63 -10.58
N SER A 355 1.65 -29.56 -9.68
CA SER A 355 1.86 -30.57 -8.63
C SER A 355 0.92 -30.41 -7.43
N ARG A 356 0.23 -29.27 -7.33
CA ARG A 356 -0.82 -29.02 -6.34
C ARG A 356 -2.07 -28.46 -7.02
N ALA A 357 -3.22 -29.07 -6.74
CA ALA A 357 -4.50 -28.58 -7.23
C ALA A 357 -4.89 -27.25 -6.56
N SER A 358 -5.45 -26.33 -7.34
CA SER A 358 -6.10 -25.11 -6.87
C SER A 358 -7.58 -25.13 -7.25
N ASN A 359 -8.40 -24.34 -6.57
CA ASN A 359 -9.78 -24.17 -6.99
C ASN A 359 -9.85 -23.41 -8.34
N PRO A 360 -10.95 -23.51 -9.10
CA PRO A 360 -11.10 -22.79 -10.38
C PRO A 360 -11.14 -21.27 -10.26
N GLU A 361 -11.42 -20.74 -9.06
CA GLU A 361 -11.47 -19.30 -8.78
C GLU A 361 -10.10 -18.72 -8.39
N SER A 362 -9.08 -19.58 -8.27
CA SER A 362 -7.75 -19.24 -7.77
C SER A 362 -7.04 -18.32 -8.76
N LEU A 363 -6.32 -17.36 -8.20
CA LEU A 363 -5.49 -16.43 -8.93
C LEU A 363 -4.07 -16.96 -9.14
N LEU A 364 -3.65 -17.99 -8.40
CA LEU A 364 -2.28 -18.52 -8.48
C LEU A 364 -1.88 -18.89 -9.91
N PRO A 365 -2.72 -19.59 -10.71
CA PRO A 365 -2.34 -19.98 -12.07
C PRO A 365 -2.15 -18.80 -13.04
N VAL A 366 -2.76 -17.65 -12.76
CA VAL A 366 -2.74 -16.46 -13.65
C VAL A 366 -1.89 -15.32 -13.10
N ALA A 367 -1.34 -15.47 -11.89
CA ALA A 367 -0.68 -14.38 -11.17
C ALA A 367 0.57 -13.87 -11.90
N ALA A 368 1.40 -14.79 -12.40
CA ALA A 368 2.64 -14.44 -13.09
C ALA A 368 2.38 -13.60 -14.36
N ASP A 369 1.38 -13.99 -15.16
CA ASP A 369 1.01 -13.26 -16.38
C ASP A 369 0.43 -11.88 -16.09
N ARG A 370 -0.45 -11.79 -15.08
CA ARG A 370 -1.04 -10.51 -14.67
C ARG A 370 0.02 -9.57 -14.10
N SER A 371 0.90 -10.07 -13.23
CA SER A 371 2.05 -9.32 -12.69
C SER A 371 2.92 -8.79 -13.82
N ARG A 372 3.26 -9.62 -14.81
CA ARG A 372 4.05 -9.21 -15.97
C ARG A 372 3.39 -8.08 -16.75
N ILE A 373 2.11 -8.17 -17.07
CA ILE A 373 1.39 -7.12 -17.83
C ILE A 373 1.40 -5.80 -17.06
N LEU A 374 1.11 -5.83 -15.76
CA LEU A 374 1.07 -4.64 -14.91
C LEU A 374 2.45 -4.02 -14.75
N GLY A 375 3.48 -4.84 -14.53
CA GLY A 375 4.86 -4.38 -14.36
C GLY A 375 5.39 -3.65 -15.59
N HIS A 376 5.13 -4.16 -16.80
CA HIS A 376 5.50 -3.46 -18.04
C HIS A 376 4.80 -2.11 -18.17
N TRP A 377 3.49 -2.06 -17.90
CA TRP A 377 2.77 -0.79 -17.94
C TRP A 377 3.30 0.21 -16.91
N LEU A 378 3.62 -0.23 -15.69
CA LEU A 378 4.19 0.62 -14.63
C LEU A 378 5.56 1.19 -15.01
N LEU A 379 6.40 0.40 -15.71
CA LEU A 379 7.69 0.87 -16.21
C LEU A 379 7.52 2.04 -17.20
N ASP A 380 6.50 1.98 -18.06
CA ASP A 380 6.17 3.06 -18.99
C ASP A 380 5.66 4.32 -18.26
N GLN A 381 5.14 4.18 -17.04
CA GLN A 381 4.66 5.28 -16.19
C GLN A 381 5.69 5.74 -15.15
N GLY A 382 6.97 5.40 -15.34
CA GLY A 382 8.02 5.59 -14.33
C GLY A 382 8.19 7.03 -13.81
N ASP A 383 7.83 8.05 -14.58
CA ASP A 383 7.92 9.45 -14.14
C ASP A 383 6.84 9.83 -13.11
N HIS A 384 5.79 9.00 -12.97
CA HIS A 384 4.74 9.16 -11.97
C HIS A 384 5.01 8.36 -10.68
N LEU A 385 5.99 7.45 -10.70
CA LEU A 385 6.38 6.60 -9.57
C LEU A 385 7.48 7.26 -8.73
N GLY A 386 7.37 7.12 -7.41
CA GLY A 386 8.38 7.54 -6.46
C GLY A 386 9.58 6.58 -6.42
N THR A 387 10.62 6.97 -5.69
CA THR A 387 11.91 6.26 -5.67
C THR A 387 11.76 4.81 -5.16
N ASP A 388 10.97 4.60 -4.11
CA ASP A 388 10.78 3.28 -3.51
C ASP A 388 9.91 2.38 -4.40
N ALA A 389 8.97 2.96 -5.16
CA ALA A 389 8.21 2.21 -6.16
C ALA A 389 9.09 1.75 -7.33
N HIS A 390 10.10 2.53 -7.74
CA HIS A 390 11.09 2.07 -8.72
C HIS A 390 11.91 0.90 -8.18
N LEU A 391 12.39 0.99 -6.94
CA LEU A 391 13.13 -0.11 -6.31
C LEU A 391 12.30 -1.39 -6.26
N LEU A 392 11.03 -1.26 -5.82
CA LEU A 392 10.07 -2.35 -5.79
C LEU A 392 9.85 -2.95 -7.19
N LEU A 393 9.57 -2.09 -8.18
CA LEU A 393 9.26 -2.49 -9.55
C LEU A 393 10.44 -3.19 -10.23
N ASP A 394 11.63 -2.59 -10.19
CA ASP A 394 12.84 -3.16 -10.77
C ASP A 394 13.20 -4.49 -10.08
N GLY A 395 13.17 -4.53 -8.75
CA GLY A 395 13.48 -5.73 -7.97
C GLY A 395 12.53 -6.90 -8.30
N LEU A 396 11.22 -6.65 -8.31
CA LEU A 396 10.22 -7.68 -8.63
C LEU A 396 10.24 -8.12 -10.10
N MET A 397 10.66 -7.23 -11.02
CA MET A 397 10.90 -7.57 -12.43
C MET A 397 12.24 -8.31 -12.65
N GLY A 398 13.08 -8.46 -11.61
CA GLY A 398 14.43 -9.02 -11.71
C GLY A 398 15.41 -8.12 -12.45
N ARG A 399 15.11 -6.82 -12.56
CA ARG A 399 16.03 -5.81 -13.10
C ARG A 399 16.98 -5.37 -11.98
N ARG A 400 18.23 -5.11 -12.33
CA ARG A 400 19.13 -4.45 -11.39
C ARG A 400 18.61 -3.03 -11.16
N PRO A 401 18.55 -2.55 -9.90
CA PRO A 401 18.23 -1.16 -9.64
C PRO A 401 19.12 -0.28 -10.50
N SER A 402 18.51 0.56 -11.33
CA SER A 402 19.28 1.48 -12.15
C SER A 402 19.96 2.47 -11.21
N ALA A 403 21.27 2.34 -10.99
CA ALA A 403 22.08 3.29 -10.20
C ALA A 403 22.02 4.73 -10.75
N SER A 404 21.32 4.94 -11.87
CA SER A 404 21.38 6.12 -12.73
C SER A 404 20.35 7.22 -12.42
N ARG A 405 19.61 7.15 -11.31
CA ARG A 405 18.84 8.30 -10.81
C ARG A 405 19.32 8.75 -9.43
N ALA A 406 20.64 8.84 -9.23
CA ALA A 406 21.13 9.95 -8.43
C ALA A 406 20.63 11.20 -9.14
N ALA A 407 19.51 11.76 -8.67
CA ALA A 407 18.96 12.99 -9.22
C ALA A 407 20.14 13.94 -9.31
N ALA A 408 20.48 14.35 -10.54
CA ALA A 408 21.53 15.33 -10.75
C ALA A 408 21.04 16.60 -10.05
N SER A 409 21.34 16.69 -8.76
CA SER A 409 20.97 17.79 -7.90
C SER A 409 21.82 18.92 -8.44
N ARG A 410 21.23 19.70 -9.34
CA ARG A 410 21.88 20.87 -9.87
C ARG A 410 21.97 21.84 -8.71
N SER A 411 23.10 21.74 -8.00
CA SER A 411 23.57 22.62 -6.94
C SER A 411 23.69 24.02 -7.53
N GLY A 412 22.57 24.73 -7.60
CA GLY A 412 22.59 26.17 -7.59
C GLY A 412 22.64 26.54 -6.12
N ALA A 413 23.83 26.80 -5.59
CA ALA A 413 23.99 27.33 -4.24
C ALA A 413 23.20 28.64 -4.17
N ILE A 414 22.02 28.60 -3.56
CA ILE A 414 21.30 29.82 -3.23
C ILE A 414 21.86 30.23 -1.88
N ALA A 415 22.72 31.25 -1.87
CA ALA A 415 23.05 31.97 -0.64
C ALA A 415 21.76 32.66 -0.17
N ALA A 416 20.94 31.92 0.56
CA ALA A 416 19.65 32.35 1.08
C ALA A 416 19.63 32.13 2.59
N ASP A 417 19.05 33.10 3.30
CA ASP A 417 18.72 32.96 4.70
C ASP A 417 17.48 32.07 4.83
N TYR A 418 17.67 30.79 5.12
CA TYR A 418 16.57 29.86 5.37
C TYR A 418 15.99 30.06 6.78
N VAL A 419 14.66 29.99 6.89
CA VAL A 419 13.93 30.07 8.17
C VAL A 419 12.86 28.98 8.26
N ILE A 420 12.59 28.55 9.48
CA ILE A 420 11.47 27.67 9.84
C ILE A 420 10.37 28.55 10.41
N ASP A 421 9.24 28.64 9.71
CA ASP A 421 8.15 29.55 10.07
C ASP A 421 7.19 28.97 11.12
N ASP A 422 7.07 27.64 11.16
CA ASP A 422 6.12 26.93 12.00
C ASP A 422 6.88 25.96 12.93
N PRO A 423 6.45 25.77 14.18
CA PRO A 423 7.04 24.76 15.05
C PRO A 423 6.99 23.38 14.38
N LEU A 424 8.07 22.61 14.52
CA LEU A 424 8.17 21.26 13.99
C LEU A 424 8.33 20.28 15.15
N GLU A 425 7.57 19.20 15.11
CA GLU A 425 7.67 18.08 16.05
C GLU A 425 8.55 16.99 15.43
N PHE A 426 9.63 16.64 16.11
CA PHE A 426 10.56 15.59 15.66
C PHE A 426 10.34 14.32 16.48
N ARG A 427 10.35 13.17 15.80
CA ARG A 427 10.32 11.88 16.47
C ARG A 427 11.29 10.89 15.81
N ARG A 428 12.20 10.34 16.62
CA ARG A 428 13.19 9.33 16.23
C ARG A 428 12.78 7.98 16.80
N TYR A 429 12.40 7.02 15.95
CA TYR A 429 11.81 5.74 16.39
C TYR A 429 12.70 4.53 16.09
N GLY A 430 13.98 4.64 16.45
CA GLY A 430 14.91 3.50 16.49
C GLY A 430 15.43 3.02 15.13
N SER A 431 14.95 3.53 13.99
CA SER A 431 15.74 3.52 12.76
C SER A 431 16.74 4.67 12.83
N SER A 432 18.03 4.39 12.58
CA SER A 432 19.09 5.40 12.65
C SER A 432 18.99 6.45 11.55
N ASP A 433 18.30 6.13 10.46
CA ASP A 433 18.51 6.84 9.19
C ASP A 433 17.36 7.78 8.84
N ARG A 434 16.23 7.71 9.55
CA ARG A 434 15.01 8.46 9.22
C ARG A 434 14.33 9.01 10.46
N VAL A 435 13.78 10.20 10.33
CA VAL A 435 13.09 10.94 11.38
C VAL A 435 11.71 11.36 10.86
N LEU A 436 10.70 11.15 11.69
CA LEU A 436 9.36 11.66 11.41
C LEU A 436 9.29 13.11 11.88
N VAL A 437 8.91 14.00 10.97
CA VAL A 437 8.68 15.43 11.25
C VAL A 437 7.19 15.73 11.07
N GLY A 438 6.57 16.20 12.13
CA GLY A 438 5.19 16.69 12.14
C GLY A 438 5.17 18.21 12.13
N ARG A 439 4.34 18.79 11.26
CA ARG A 439 3.99 20.22 11.31
C ARG A 439 2.57 20.36 11.84
N PRO A 440 2.36 21.05 12.97
CA PRO A 440 1.02 21.42 13.43
C PRO A 440 0.36 22.33 12.38
N SER A 441 -0.67 21.81 11.72
CA SER A 441 -1.52 22.55 10.78
C SER A 441 -2.91 21.93 10.77
N HIS A 442 -3.85 22.50 10.00
CA HIS A 442 -5.20 21.95 9.88
C HIS A 442 -5.52 21.57 8.42
N PRO A 443 -5.42 20.28 8.03
CA PRO A 443 -4.96 19.14 8.84
C PRO A 443 -3.43 19.15 9.06
N PRO A 444 -2.90 18.40 10.05
CA PRO A 444 -1.46 18.27 10.29
C PRO A 444 -0.73 17.71 9.06
N GLN A 445 0.57 18.01 8.96
CA GLN A 445 1.42 17.51 7.87
C GLN A 445 2.56 16.68 8.43
N PHE A 446 2.87 15.58 7.75
CA PHE A 446 3.92 14.66 8.17
C PHE A 446 4.95 14.50 7.05
N TYR A 447 6.21 14.35 7.44
CA TYR A 447 7.33 14.21 6.54
C TYR A 447 8.28 13.17 7.12
N TRP A 448 8.65 12.18 6.33
CA TRP A 448 9.82 11.35 6.64
C TRP A 448 11.04 12.00 6.01
N VAL A 449 12.02 12.36 6.84
CA VAL A 449 13.27 12.99 6.41
C VAL A 449 14.46 12.15 6.89
N SER A 450 15.62 12.30 6.26
CA SER A 450 16.84 11.65 6.76
C SER A 450 17.28 12.23 8.11
N ASP A 451 18.08 11.50 8.90
CA ASP A 451 18.67 12.05 10.14
C ASP A 451 19.48 13.33 9.88
N ASP A 452 20.14 13.42 8.74
CA ASP A 452 20.83 14.65 8.30
C ASP A 452 19.87 15.82 8.13
N ALA A 453 18.76 15.61 7.42
CA ALA A 453 17.78 16.65 7.15
C ALA A 453 17.10 17.10 8.45
N ALA A 454 16.77 16.16 9.34
CA ALA A 454 16.26 16.48 10.67
C ALA A 454 17.27 17.27 11.50
N THR A 455 18.53 16.84 11.53
CA THR A 455 19.60 17.56 12.24
C THR A 455 19.77 18.97 11.67
N ALA A 456 19.73 19.14 10.35
CA ALA A 456 19.80 20.46 9.73
C ALA A 456 18.62 21.36 10.13
N LEU A 457 17.40 20.82 10.17
CA LEU A 457 16.21 21.55 10.63
C LEU A 457 16.33 21.96 12.11
N GLU A 458 16.77 21.06 12.99
CA GLU A 458 16.94 21.34 14.42
C GLU A 458 18.01 22.43 14.65
N LEU A 459 19.13 22.38 13.93
CA LEU A 459 20.18 23.39 14.04
C LEU A 459 19.72 24.74 13.50
N LEU A 460 19.04 24.77 12.35
CA LEU A 460 18.53 26.00 11.75
C LEU A 460 17.48 26.73 12.60
N ALA A 461 16.89 26.06 13.59
CA ALA A 461 16.01 26.72 14.56
C ALA A 461 16.77 27.71 15.47
N HIS A 462 18.09 27.57 15.58
CA HIS A 462 18.91 28.31 16.56
C HIS A 462 20.22 28.88 15.98
N GLU A 463 20.68 28.41 14.83
CA GLU A 463 21.98 28.72 14.23
C GLU A 463 21.85 29.31 12.82
N SER A 464 22.88 30.06 12.39
CA SER A 464 22.99 30.51 10.99
C SER A 464 23.37 29.35 10.05
N VAL A 465 23.12 29.47 8.75
CA VAL A 465 23.48 28.41 7.78
C VAL A 465 24.98 28.05 7.83
N ASP A 466 25.86 29.05 8.02
CA ASP A 466 27.31 28.84 8.16
C ASP A 466 27.67 28.08 9.44
N ASP A 467 26.99 28.38 10.55
CA ASP A 467 27.13 27.65 11.81
C ASP A 467 26.65 26.21 11.67
N VAL A 468 25.48 26.01 11.05
CA VAL A 468 24.95 24.68 10.74
C VAL A 468 25.95 23.89 9.90
N ALA A 469 26.54 24.47 8.85
CA ALA A 469 27.53 23.79 8.03
C ALA A 469 28.77 23.37 8.84
N ARG A 470 29.26 24.22 9.76
CA ARG A 470 30.38 23.89 10.66
C ARG A 470 30.01 22.78 11.64
N THR A 471 28.83 22.84 12.26
CA THR A 471 28.33 21.82 13.19
C THR A 471 28.11 20.49 12.47
N PHE A 472 27.55 20.51 11.27
CA PHE A 472 27.32 19.37 10.39
C PHE A 472 28.64 18.70 9.99
N ALA A 473 29.65 19.48 9.58
CA ALA A 473 31.00 18.99 9.27
C ALA A 473 31.65 18.25 10.46
N ARG A 474 31.54 18.82 11.67
CA ARG A 474 32.05 18.19 12.90
C ARG A 474 31.32 16.89 13.23
N ARG A 475 29.99 16.89 13.16
CA ARG A 475 29.16 15.70 13.47
C ARG A 475 29.51 14.52 12.57
N TRP A 476 29.62 14.77 11.26
CA TRP A 476 29.86 13.72 10.27
C TRP A 476 31.33 13.48 9.95
N ARG A 477 32.24 14.24 10.57
CA ARG A 477 33.69 14.13 10.37
C ARG A 477 34.10 14.24 8.90
N ILE A 478 33.46 15.16 8.18
CA ILE A 478 33.76 15.47 6.77
C ILE A 478 34.36 16.87 6.64
N PRO A 479 35.14 17.16 5.58
CA PRO A 479 35.59 18.52 5.29
C PRO A 479 34.43 19.52 5.23
N GLN A 480 34.67 20.75 5.67
CA GLN A 480 33.62 21.78 5.69
C GLN A 480 33.04 22.04 4.30
N PHE A 481 33.86 22.01 3.24
CA PHE A 481 33.40 22.17 1.86
C PHE A 481 32.38 21.11 1.47
N ASP A 482 32.66 19.83 1.76
CA ASP A 482 31.74 18.71 1.47
C ASP A 482 30.46 18.79 2.31
N ALA A 483 30.57 19.25 3.56
CA ALA A 483 29.40 19.50 4.41
C ALA A 483 28.51 20.62 3.84
N THR A 484 29.09 21.70 3.32
CA THR A 484 28.35 22.80 2.70
C THR A 484 27.63 22.36 1.43
N ASP A 485 28.26 21.56 0.56
CA ASP A 485 27.61 21.04 -0.66
C ASP A 485 26.46 20.10 -0.32
N ARG A 486 26.69 19.14 0.60
CA ARG A 486 25.63 18.23 1.08
C ARG A 486 24.48 18.99 1.74
N LEU A 487 24.78 19.95 2.60
CA LEU A 487 23.77 20.79 3.24
C LEU A 487 22.97 21.58 2.20
N SER A 488 23.62 22.15 1.18
CA SER A 488 22.93 22.89 0.11
C SER A 488 21.89 22.03 -0.62
N GLY A 489 22.23 20.76 -0.90
CA GLY A 489 21.27 19.79 -1.44
C GLY A 489 20.07 19.59 -0.50
N LEU A 490 20.33 19.30 0.77
CA LEU A 490 19.28 19.11 1.78
C LEU A 490 18.37 20.33 1.94
N LEU A 491 18.93 21.55 1.98
CA LEU A 491 18.16 22.78 2.13
C LEU A 491 17.29 23.07 0.91
N SER A 492 17.79 22.80 -0.29
CA SER A 492 16.98 22.89 -1.52
C SER A 492 15.76 21.96 -1.43
N ASP A 493 15.97 20.74 -0.97
CA ASP A 493 14.92 19.73 -0.90
C ASP A 493 13.88 20.04 0.18
N LEU A 494 14.34 20.48 1.37
CA LEU A 494 13.50 20.97 2.47
C LEU A 494 12.74 22.25 2.11
N TYR A 495 13.30 23.10 1.25
CA TYR A 495 12.59 24.26 0.72
C TYR A 495 11.49 23.83 -0.27
N VAL A 496 11.75 22.85 -1.13
CA VAL A 496 10.75 22.32 -2.09
C VAL A 496 9.56 21.68 -1.38
N THR A 497 9.75 21.05 -0.21
CA THR A 497 8.62 20.58 0.61
C THR A 497 7.86 21.68 1.33
N GLY A 498 8.43 22.87 1.39
CA GLY A 498 7.93 23.95 2.22
C GLY A 498 8.18 23.72 3.70
N LEU A 499 9.10 22.82 4.10
CA LEU A 499 9.61 22.73 5.47
C LEU A 499 10.45 23.95 5.84
N LEU A 500 11.12 24.56 4.85
CA LEU A 500 11.86 25.81 4.97
C LEU A 500 11.24 26.93 4.10
N LYS A 501 11.48 28.18 4.49
CA LYS A 501 11.24 29.39 3.67
C LYS A 501 12.50 30.23 3.59
N ILE A 502 12.54 31.18 2.66
CA ILE A 502 13.65 32.15 2.53
C ILE A 502 13.24 33.46 3.20
N ARG A 503 14.03 33.95 4.14
CA ARG A 503 13.81 35.22 4.84
C ARG A 503 13.75 36.36 3.84
N GLY A 504 12.76 37.25 3.98
CA GLY A 504 12.61 38.43 3.12
C GLY A 504 11.82 38.19 1.83
N THR A 505 11.41 36.97 1.49
CA THR A 505 10.35 36.77 0.48
C THR A 505 8.99 37.03 1.14
N ALA A 506 8.73 38.29 1.50
CA ALA A 506 7.46 38.71 2.06
C ALA A 506 6.35 38.51 1.02
N GLY A 507 5.49 37.53 1.26
CA GLY A 507 4.08 37.64 0.91
C GLY A 507 3.69 37.63 -0.56
N VAL A 508 4.47 37.08 -1.49
CA VAL A 508 3.83 36.46 -2.66
C VAL A 508 3.39 35.07 -2.21
N ARG A 509 2.30 35.03 -1.42
CA ARG A 509 1.55 33.79 -1.22
C ARG A 509 1.14 33.30 -2.61
N PRO A 510 1.59 32.11 -3.06
CA PRO A 510 1.18 31.53 -4.34
C PRO A 510 -0.32 31.17 -4.35
#